data_AF-A0AA50YJ26-F1
#
_entry.id   AF-A0AA50YJ26-F1
#
_cell.length_a   1.000
_cell.length_b   1.000
_cell.length_c   1.000
_cell.angle_alpha   90.00
_cell.angle_beta   90.00
_cell.angle_gamma   90.00
#
_symmetry.space_group_name_H-M   'P 1'
#
loop_
_entity.id
_entity.type
_entity.pdbx_description
1 polymer ?
#
loop_
_entity_poly.entity_id
_entity_poly.type
_entity_poly.pdbx_seq_one_letter_code
_entity_poly.pdbx_strand_id
1 'polypeptide(L)' 'KTKFLNYDLSNPIGIAAGFDKHGDAVVGLRKIGFSIIEIGSVTPEPQPGNPKPRVFRLPEDNAVINRYGFNSEGHNKVYK' A
#
# COMPACT_ATOMS: atom_id res chain seq x y z
N LYS A 1 -11.32 -1.95 -19.61
CA LYS A 1 -10.06 -1.36 -20.12
C LYS A 1 -10.13 0.14 -19.98
N THR A 2 -9.08 0.75 -19.45
CA THR A 2 -8.99 2.20 -19.17
C THR A 2 -7.59 2.67 -19.55
N LYS A 3 -7.46 3.87 -20.11
CA LYS A 3 -6.16 4.52 -20.27
C LYS A 3 -5.88 5.42 -19.08
N PHE A 4 -4.69 5.30 -18.50
CA PHE A 4 -4.21 6.20 -17.46
C PHE A 4 -2.79 6.64 -17.79
N LEU A 5 -2.61 7.94 -18.01
CA LEU A 5 -1.38 8.48 -18.61
C LEU A 5 -1.05 7.71 -19.91
N ASN A 6 0.14 7.12 -20.00
CA ASN A 6 0.60 6.33 -21.14
C ASN A 6 0.39 4.82 -20.96
N TYR A 7 -0.41 4.40 -19.97
CA TYR A 7 -0.65 2.99 -19.65
C TYR A 7 -2.06 2.52 -20.02
N ASP A 8 -2.14 1.35 -20.66
CA ASP A 8 -3.39 0.63 -20.88
C ASP A 8 -3.65 -0.32 -19.70
N LEU A 9 -4.70 -0.02 -18.92
CA LEU A 9 -5.14 -0.81 -17.78
C LEU A 9 -6.25 -1.77 -18.18
N SER A 10 -6.26 -2.98 -17.58
CA SER A 10 -7.33 -3.95 -17.82
C SER A 10 -8.67 -3.45 -17.25
N ASN A 11 -8.62 -2.73 -16.12
CA ASN A 11 -9.74 -2.06 -15.45
C ASN A 11 -9.28 -0.79 -14.69
N PRO A 12 -10.18 0.09 -14.24
CA PRO A 12 -9.81 1.33 -13.55
C PRO A 12 -9.58 1.16 -12.03
N ILE A 13 -9.49 -0.06 -11.51
CA ILE A 13 -9.38 -0.33 -10.07
C ILE A 13 -7.92 -0.49 -9.66
N GLY A 14 -7.50 0.28 -8.67
CA GLY A 14 -6.19 0.18 -8.03
C GLY A 14 -6.29 -0.07 -6.54
N ILE A 15 -5.18 -0.49 -5.94
CA ILE A 15 -5.02 -0.57 -4.49
C ILE A 15 -4.06 0.53 -4.02
N ALA A 16 -4.49 1.26 -2.99
CA ALA A 16 -3.78 2.42 -2.48
C ALA A 16 -2.55 2.05 -1.63
N ALA A 17 -1.64 3.01 -1.51
CA ALA A 17 -0.50 2.91 -0.59
C ALA A 17 -0.95 2.64 0.86
N GLY A 18 -0.03 2.05 1.62
CA GLY A 18 -0.21 1.69 3.01
C GLY A 18 -0.72 0.26 3.21
N PHE A 19 -1.24 -0.39 2.16
CA PHE A 19 -1.63 -1.80 2.19
C PHE A 19 -0.41 -2.73 2.08
N ASP A 20 0.34 -2.63 0.97
CA ASP A 20 1.58 -3.39 0.72
C ASP A 20 2.78 -2.46 0.78
N LYS A 21 3.29 -2.24 1.99
CA LYS A 21 4.34 -1.24 2.22
C LYS A 21 5.69 -1.61 1.61
N HIS A 22 5.98 -2.90 1.49
CA HIS A 22 7.31 -3.38 1.07
C HIS A 22 7.27 -4.16 -0.24
N GLY A 23 6.12 -4.22 -0.92
CA GLY A 23 5.98 -4.92 -2.20
C GLY A 23 5.85 -6.45 -2.08
N ASP A 24 5.52 -6.96 -0.90
CA ASP A 24 5.47 -8.39 -0.58
C ASP A 24 4.34 -9.12 -1.33
N ALA A 25 3.29 -8.41 -1.75
CA ALA A 25 2.05 -8.97 -2.26
C ALA A 25 1.69 -8.51 -3.68
N VAL A 26 2.57 -7.77 -4.38
CA VAL A 26 2.30 -7.19 -5.71
C VAL A 26 1.77 -8.22 -6.72
N VAL A 27 2.40 -9.40 -6.81
CA VAL A 27 1.97 -10.46 -7.74
C VAL A 27 0.58 -11.00 -7.36
N GLY A 28 0.31 -11.18 -6.07
CA GLY A 28 -0.98 -11.66 -5.57
C GLY A 28 -2.10 -10.64 -5.85
N LEU A 29 -1.85 -9.37 -5.55
CA LEU A 29 -2.79 -8.27 -5.80
C LEU A 29 -3.14 -8.14 -7.29
N ARG A 30 -2.14 -8.28 -8.16
CA ARG A 30 -2.37 -8.29 -9.62
C ARG A 30 -3.23 -9.49 -10.05
N LYS A 31 -2.99 -10.67 -9.49
CA LYS A 31 -3.80 -11.89 -9.77
C LYS A 31 -5.24 -11.78 -9.30
N ILE A 32 -5.50 -11.07 -8.21
CA ILE A 32 -6.86 -10.80 -7.70
C ILE A 32 -7.61 -9.81 -8.60
N GLY A 33 -6.90 -9.00 -9.39
CA GLY A 33 -7.48 -8.19 -10.46
C GLY A 33 -7.19 -6.68 -10.38
N PHE A 34 -6.37 -6.22 -9.43
CA PHE A 34 -5.96 -4.81 -9.39
C PHE A 34 -5.07 -4.47 -10.60
N SER A 35 -5.40 -3.36 -11.28
CA SER A 35 -4.62 -2.88 -12.43
C SER A 35 -3.50 -1.92 -12.03
N ILE A 36 -3.66 -1.22 -10.91
CA ILE A 36 -2.66 -0.34 -10.30
C ILE A 36 -2.40 -0.84 -8.87
N ILE A 37 -1.12 -0.92 -8.49
CA ILE A 37 -0.70 -1.28 -7.13
C ILE A 37 0.28 -0.21 -6.68
N GLU A 38 -0.13 0.59 -5.71
CA GLU A 38 0.72 1.60 -5.10
C GLU A 38 1.34 1.01 -3.83
N ILE A 39 2.63 0.68 -3.88
CA ILE A 39 3.36 0.18 -2.70
C ILE A 39 3.76 1.33 -1.77
N GLY A 40 4.24 0.99 -0.57
CA GLY A 40 4.77 1.96 0.38
C GLY A 40 3.70 2.52 1.33
N SER A 41 3.88 3.69 1.93
CA SER A 41 5.03 4.59 1.76
C SER A 41 6.31 3.99 2.34
N VAL A 42 7.36 3.98 1.53
CA VAL A 42 8.73 3.60 1.91
C VAL A 42 9.50 4.87 2.23
N THR A 43 10.21 4.85 3.36
CA THR A 43 11.12 5.93 3.78
C THR A 43 12.54 5.66 3.29
N PRO A 44 13.41 6.68 3.11
CA PRO A 44 14.81 6.45 2.77
C PRO A 44 15.52 5.51 3.77
N GLU A 45 15.43 5.85 5.06
CA GLU A 45 15.95 5.03 6.17
C GLU A 45 14.84 4.21 6.82
N PRO A 46 15.14 3.03 7.40
CA PRO A 46 14.16 2.21 8.10
C PRO A 46 13.63 2.91 9.35
N GLN A 47 12.35 2.71 9.65
CA GLN A 47 11.76 3.15 10.90
C GLN A 47 10.60 2.26 11.35
N PRO A 48 10.45 2.01 12.66
CA PRO A 48 9.43 1.11 13.20
C PRO A 48 8.01 1.68 13.13
N GLY A 49 7.88 3.00 12.95
CA GLY A 49 6.64 3.75 13.11
C GLY A 49 6.17 3.86 14.57
N ASN A 50 4.94 4.29 14.79
CA ASN A 50 4.40 4.55 16.13
C ASN A 50 4.16 3.26 16.94
N PRO A 51 4.16 3.28 18.29
CA PRO A 51 3.82 2.12 19.11
C PRO A 51 2.43 1.53 18.80
N LYS A 52 2.26 0.22 18.99
CA LYS A 52 0.96 -0.46 18.86
C LYS A 52 0.13 -0.28 20.16
N PRO A 53 -1.23 -0.30 20.09
CA PRO A 53 -2.08 -0.42 18.90
C PRO A 53 -2.18 0.89 18.10
N ARG A 54 -2.18 0.78 16.77
CA ARG A 54 -2.07 1.93 15.84
C ARG A 54 -2.96 1.87 14.59
N VAL A 55 -3.85 0.89 14.52
CA VAL A 55 -4.90 0.78 13.50
C VAL A 55 -6.16 0.26 14.17
N PHE A 56 -7.29 0.89 13.87
CA PHE A 56 -8.57 0.59 14.48
C PHE A 56 -9.63 0.62 13.37
N ARG A 57 -10.45 -0.44 13.31
CA ARG A 57 -11.60 -0.51 12.41
C ARG A 57 -12.83 0.01 13.15
N LEU A 58 -13.64 0.81 12.49
CA LEU A 58 -14.92 1.32 12.98
C LEU A 58 -16.02 0.78 12.05
N PRO A 59 -16.53 -0.45 12.28
CA PRO A 59 -17.44 -1.11 11.36
C PRO A 59 -18.77 -0.36 11.18
N GLU A 60 -19.27 0.26 12.25
CA GLU A 60 -20.51 1.05 12.26
C GLU A 60 -20.44 2.25 11.29
N ASP A 61 -19.24 2.84 11.15
CA ASP A 61 -18.97 3.96 10.25
C ASP A 61 -18.46 3.52 8.87
N ASN A 62 -18.28 2.22 8.64
CA ASN A 62 -17.53 1.68 7.49
C ASN A 62 -16.14 2.33 7.33
N ALA A 63 -15.46 2.59 8.45
CA ALA A 63 -14.25 3.40 8.48
C ALA A 63 -13.04 2.69 9.13
N VAL A 64 -11.86 3.27 8.90
CA VAL A 64 -10.60 2.87 9.54
C VAL A 64 -9.84 4.12 9.94
N ILE A 65 -9.33 4.16 11.17
CA ILE A 65 -8.36 5.16 11.62
C ILE A 65 -7.01 4.48 11.89
N ASN A 66 -5.94 5.11 11.44
CA ASN A 66 -4.59 4.64 11.71
C ASN A 66 -3.67 5.79 12.09
N ARG A 67 -2.62 5.43 12.82
CA ARG A 67 -1.50 6.30 13.19
C ARG A 67 -0.22 5.49 13.04
N TYR A 68 0.02 4.95 11.85
CA TYR A 68 1.17 4.07 11.62
C TYR A 68 2.51 4.79 11.81
N GLY A 69 2.61 6.07 11.43
CA GLY A 69 3.86 6.83 11.47
C GLY A 69 4.90 6.28 10.48
N PHE A 70 4.49 5.99 9.24
CA PHE A 70 5.37 5.49 8.17
C PHE A 70 6.31 4.34 8.59
N ASN A 71 5.79 3.31 9.28
CA ASN A 71 6.58 2.09 9.50
C ASN A 71 7.06 1.52 8.16
N SER A 72 8.37 1.36 7.99
CA SER A 72 9.03 1.05 6.72
C SER A 72 10.38 0.39 6.99
N GLU A 73 10.73 -0.60 6.16
CA GLU A 73 12.03 -1.26 6.19
C GLU A 73 13.17 -0.49 5.50
N GLY A 74 12.87 0.70 4.96
CA GLY A 74 13.85 1.56 4.29
C GLY A 74 14.00 1.26 2.79
N HIS A 75 14.36 2.28 2.02
CA HIS A 75 14.45 2.21 0.56
C HIS A 75 15.40 1.10 0.10
N ASN A 76 16.58 1.02 0.72
CA ASN A 76 17.61 0.05 0.34
C ASN A 76 17.16 -1.42 0.50
N LYS A 77 16.22 -1.70 1.41
CA LYS A 77 15.68 -3.05 1.61
C LYS A 77 14.52 -3.35 0.66
N VAL A 78 13.63 -2.38 0.46
CA VAL A 78 12.44 -2.56 -0.40
C VAL A 78 12.76 -2.50 -1.89
N TYR A 79 13.78 -1.75 -2.30
CA TYR A 79 14.18 -1.63 -3.71
C TYR A 79 14.86 -2.89 -4.26
N LYS A 80 15.50 -3.67 -3.38
CA LYS A 80 16.23 -4.90 -3.75
C LYS A 80 15.27 -6.07 -3.92
#